data_AF-A0A930H6M0-F1
#
_entry.id   AF-A0A930H6M0-F1
#
_cell.length_a   1.000
_cell.length_b   1.000
_cell.length_c   1.000
_cell.angle_alpha   90.00
_cell.angle_beta   90.00
_cell.angle_gamma   90.00
#
_symmetry.space_group_name_H-M   'P 1'
#
loop_
_entity.id
_entity.type
_entity.pdbx_description
1 polymer ?
#
loop_
_entity_poly.entity_id
_entity_poly.type
_entity_poly.pdbx_seq_one_letter_code
_entity_poly.pdbx_strand_id
1 'polypeptide(L)'
;MKNILKAFYVVVAVLLITILTIFYNFFGAKKEYKNVNLNIKKGTTFTQIYKDLKLNFGILDRVYLKTLGEDFKLKIGTYKFNGKLSKYEVLKKLKNKESNGIRVTIPEGFTKKQVYERLEALGLGSEEEINKALSEIDFPYPHENNNFEGYFYPETYIFNEGVTTKQVLTTILNEFLKKFPPEKYPDKQKFYNQLKLASIVEAEVSDQVDKPKVAGIFIKRLEIGMKLESDATLKYELGRQALRGELKTKETPYNSYKIKGLPPTPIGNPPVETFKAVENAEVTDDLFFFTHKG
;
A
#
# COMPACT_ATOMS: atom_id res chain seq x y z
N MET A 1 55.44 20.99 40.85
CA MET A 1 54.04 20.48 40.85
C MET A 1 53.02 21.43 40.20
N LYS A 2 52.91 22.71 40.58
CA LYS A 2 51.91 23.66 40.00
C LYS A 2 51.96 23.78 38.47
N ASN A 3 53.14 23.79 37.85
CA ASN A 3 53.27 23.92 36.39
C ASN A 3 52.85 22.64 35.63
N ILE A 4 53.10 21.47 36.22
CA ILE A 4 52.68 20.17 35.65
C ILE A 4 51.16 20.06 35.70
N LEU A 5 50.55 20.46 36.83
CA LEU A 5 49.10 20.43 36.99
C LEU A 5 48.39 21.41 36.04
N LYS A 6 48.95 22.62 35.84
CA LYS A 6 48.46 23.57 34.82
C LYS A 6 48.56 23.00 33.40
N ALA A 7 49.69 22.40 33.03
CA ALA A 7 49.85 21.78 31.72
C ALA A 7 48.84 20.64 31.49
N PHE A 8 48.60 19.81 32.52
CA PHE A 8 47.59 18.76 32.47
C PHE A 8 46.18 19.31 32.21
N TYR A 9 45.76 20.36 32.93
CA TYR A 9 44.44 20.98 32.69
C TYR A 9 44.32 21.57 31.29
N VAL A 10 45.39 22.17 30.75
CA VAL A 10 45.40 22.68 29.37
C VAL A 10 45.21 21.55 28.37
N VAL A 11 45.91 20.43 28.53
CA VAL A 11 45.77 19.26 27.65
C VAL A 11 44.36 18.69 27.72
N VAL A 12 43.80 18.53 28.92
CA VAL A 12 42.42 18.03 29.10
C VAL A 12 41.40 18.98 28.49
N ALA A 13 41.57 20.30 28.64
CA ALA A 13 40.69 21.29 28.03
C ALA A 13 40.75 21.23 26.50
N VAL A 14 41.94 21.12 25.91
CA VAL A 14 42.11 20.98 24.46
C VAL A 14 41.45 19.70 23.94
N LEU A 15 41.59 18.57 24.67
CA LEU A 15 40.93 17.31 24.33
C LEU A 15 39.41 17.41 24.42
N LEU A 16 38.87 18.03 25.46
CA LEU A 16 37.43 18.27 25.60
C LEU A 16 36.90 19.15 24.46
N ILE A 17 37.59 20.23 24.13
CA ILE A 17 37.21 21.13 23.03
C ILE A 17 37.24 20.38 21.70
N THR A 18 38.25 19.55 21.43
CA THR A 18 38.31 18.75 20.21
C THR A 18 37.18 17.71 20.15
N ILE A 19 36.87 17.01 21.24
CA ILE A 19 35.75 16.07 21.31
C ILE A 19 34.42 16.79 21.07
N LEU A 20 34.18 17.92 21.74
CA LEU A 20 32.97 18.73 21.56
C LEU A 20 32.84 19.24 20.13
N THR A 21 33.95 19.66 19.51
CA THR A 21 33.98 20.11 18.11
C THR A 21 33.64 18.98 17.16
N ILE A 22 34.20 17.78 17.38
CA ILE A 22 33.90 16.59 16.58
C ILE A 22 32.42 16.20 16.74
N PHE A 23 31.90 16.20 17.97
CA PHE A 23 30.50 15.90 18.28
C PHE A 23 29.54 16.89 17.64
N TYR A 24 29.82 18.19 17.79
CA TYR A 24 29.04 19.26 17.17
C TYR A 24 29.04 19.15 15.65
N ASN A 25 30.20 18.87 15.02
CA ASN A 25 30.26 18.70 13.56
C ASN A 25 29.42 17.52 13.05
N PHE A 26 29.22 16.48 13.85
CA PHE A 26 28.43 15.30 13.44
C PHE A 26 26.93 15.48 13.69
N PHE A 27 26.55 15.95 14.88
CA PHE A 27 25.15 16.06 15.30
C PHE A 27 24.53 17.42 15.05
N GLY A 28 25.30 18.50 15.23
CA GLY A 28 24.80 19.88 15.29
C GLY A 28 25.05 20.71 14.02
N ALA A 29 26.19 20.54 13.36
CA ALA A 29 26.53 21.31 12.17
C ALA A 29 25.59 20.95 11.01
N LYS A 30 24.67 21.86 10.69
CA LYS A 30 23.70 21.68 9.62
C LYS A 30 24.21 22.25 8.31
N LYS A 31 24.00 21.50 7.24
CA LYS A 31 24.25 21.91 5.87
C LYS A 31 22.94 22.06 5.12
N GLU A 32 22.81 23.12 4.34
CA GLU A 32 21.64 23.36 3.51
C GLU A 32 21.71 22.58 2.19
N TYR A 33 20.65 21.86 1.88
CA TYR A 33 20.44 21.14 0.63
C TYR A 33 19.23 21.72 -0.10
N LYS A 34 19.40 22.10 -1.36
CA LYS A 34 18.33 22.62 -2.23
C LYS A 34 17.98 21.58 -3.27
N ASN A 35 17.04 20.68 -2.94
CA ASN A 35 16.58 19.60 -3.82
C ASN A 35 17.72 18.76 -4.43
N VAL A 36 18.68 18.34 -3.62
CA VAL A 36 19.79 17.51 -4.09
C VAL A 36 19.33 16.06 -4.21
N ASN A 37 19.44 15.50 -5.41
CA ASN A 37 19.13 14.09 -5.67
C ASN A 37 20.40 13.25 -5.67
N LEU A 38 20.48 12.30 -4.75
CA LEU A 38 21.58 11.34 -4.65
C LEU A 38 21.11 9.99 -5.20
N ASN A 39 21.72 9.51 -6.28
CA ASN A 39 21.39 8.22 -6.87
C ASN A 39 22.35 7.13 -6.37
N ILE A 40 21.84 6.19 -5.58
CA ILE A 40 22.62 5.07 -5.06
C ILE A 40 22.42 3.85 -5.97
N LYS A 41 23.49 3.43 -6.64
CA LYS A 41 23.57 2.22 -7.47
C LYS A 41 24.29 1.09 -6.74
N LYS A 42 24.19 -0.14 -7.27
CA LYS A 42 24.98 -1.28 -6.78
C LYS A 42 26.48 -0.92 -6.79
N GLY A 43 27.16 -1.10 -5.66
CA GLY A 43 28.58 -0.76 -5.49
C GLY A 43 28.86 0.69 -5.05
N THR A 44 27.85 1.53 -4.86
CA THR A 44 28.04 2.88 -4.30
C THR A 44 28.54 2.80 -2.86
N THR A 45 29.63 3.49 -2.55
CA THR A 45 30.25 3.51 -1.20
C THR A 45 29.84 4.77 -0.43
N PHE A 46 29.95 4.72 0.91
CA PHE A 46 29.74 5.92 1.75
C PHE A 46 30.71 7.06 1.40
N THR A 47 31.93 6.75 1.00
CA THR A 47 32.89 7.77 0.54
C THR A 47 32.37 8.52 -0.68
N GLN A 48 31.76 7.81 -1.64
CA GLN A 48 31.15 8.44 -2.82
C GLN A 48 29.95 9.30 -2.42
N ILE A 49 29.08 8.80 -1.54
CA ILE A 49 27.92 9.54 -1.03
C ILE A 49 28.34 10.85 -0.35
N TYR A 50 29.38 10.80 0.49
CA TYR A 50 29.91 11.97 1.17
C TYR A 50 30.47 12.99 0.18
N LYS A 51 31.18 12.52 -0.85
CA LYS A 51 31.67 13.39 -1.94
C LYS A 51 30.52 14.07 -2.67
N ASP A 52 29.49 13.33 -3.05
CA ASP A 52 28.33 13.84 -3.80
C ASP A 52 27.52 14.84 -2.97
N LEU A 53 27.40 14.60 -1.65
CA LEU A 53 26.77 15.53 -0.71
C LEU A 53 27.72 16.64 -0.22
N LYS A 54 28.96 16.69 -0.73
CA LYS A 54 30.01 17.63 -0.34
C LYS A 54 30.22 17.67 1.19
N LEU A 55 30.25 16.50 1.83
CA LEU A 55 30.48 16.27 3.24
C LEU A 55 31.90 15.72 3.46
N ASN A 56 32.56 16.16 4.53
CA ASN A 56 33.86 15.60 4.91
C ASN A 56 33.67 14.31 5.69
N PHE A 57 34.44 13.26 5.41
CA PHE A 57 34.39 12.01 6.15
C PHE A 57 35.31 12.07 7.38
N GLY A 58 34.77 11.90 8.58
CA GLY A 58 35.49 12.04 9.84
C GLY A 58 35.45 10.79 10.73
N ILE A 59 36.03 10.91 11.93
CA ILE A 59 36.16 9.79 12.88
C ILE A 59 34.79 9.32 13.38
N LEU A 60 33.90 10.23 13.78
CA LEU A 60 32.54 9.88 14.22
C LEU A 60 31.70 9.24 13.11
N ASP A 61 31.89 9.61 11.85
CA ASP A 61 31.22 8.97 10.72
C ASP A 61 31.58 7.48 10.64
N ARG A 62 32.88 7.17 10.79
CA ARG A 62 33.40 5.80 10.77
C ARG A 62 32.91 4.99 11.98
N VAL A 63 32.90 5.58 13.17
CA VAL A 63 32.39 4.93 14.40
C VAL A 63 30.91 4.65 14.26
N TYR A 64 30.12 5.65 13.85
CA TYR A 64 28.68 5.51 13.69
C TYR A 64 28.33 4.43 12.65
N LEU A 65 28.98 4.44 11.48
CA LEU A 65 28.80 3.40 10.45
C LEU A 65 29.13 1.99 10.97
N LYS A 66 30.15 1.84 11.83
CA LYS A 66 30.44 0.55 12.48
C LYS A 66 29.36 0.15 13.49
N THR A 67 28.83 1.09 14.28
CA THR A 67 27.74 0.80 15.23
C THR A 67 26.43 0.42 14.55
N LEU A 68 26.26 0.79 13.28
CA LEU A 68 25.11 0.36 12.48
C LEU A 68 25.18 -1.12 12.05
N GLY A 69 26.32 -1.79 12.23
CA GLY A 69 26.52 -3.21 11.94
C GLY A 69 26.75 -3.52 10.45
N GLU A 70 27.13 -4.77 10.15
CA GLU A 70 27.29 -5.27 8.77
C GLU A 70 25.96 -5.31 7.99
N ASP A 71 24.83 -5.25 8.69
CA ASP A 71 23.49 -5.17 8.12
C ASP A 71 23.12 -3.79 7.58
N PHE A 72 23.99 -2.78 7.76
CA PHE A 72 23.80 -1.47 7.16
C PHE A 72 24.10 -1.49 5.66
N LYS A 73 23.22 -2.15 4.91
CA LYS A 73 23.24 -2.21 3.45
C LYS A 73 22.58 -0.96 2.89
N LEU A 74 23.36 -0.18 2.15
CA LEU A 74 22.85 0.93 1.34
C LEU A 74 21.79 0.39 0.37
N LYS A 75 20.54 0.83 0.54
CA LYS A 75 19.46 0.47 -0.37
C LYS A 75 19.60 1.29 -1.65
N ILE A 76 19.58 0.60 -2.79
CA ILE A 76 19.60 1.19 -4.13
C ILE A 76 18.38 2.10 -4.32
N GLY A 77 18.57 3.28 -4.91
CA GLY A 77 17.50 4.23 -5.20
C GLY A 77 17.93 5.70 -5.12
N THR A 78 16.98 6.60 -5.40
CA THR A 78 17.17 8.05 -5.34
C THR A 78 16.79 8.62 -3.97
N TYR A 79 17.70 9.35 -3.35
CA TYR A 79 17.47 10.05 -2.08
C TYR A 79 17.47 11.55 -2.32
N LYS A 80 16.33 12.20 -2.06
CA LYS A 80 16.18 13.64 -2.13
C LYS A 80 16.52 14.28 -0.79
N PHE A 81 17.45 15.21 -0.82
CA PHE A 81 17.85 16.02 0.32
C PHE A 81 17.36 17.45 0.11
N ASN A 82 16.52 17.92 1.03
CA ASN A 82 15.99 19.28 1.05
C ASN A 82 16.01 19.82 2.47
N GLY A 83 16.38 21.08 2.65
CA GLY A 83 16.48 21.74 3.95
C GLY A 83 17.85 21.62 4.61
N LYS A 84 17.92 22.00 5.89
CA LYS A 84 19.15 22.03 6.70
C LYS A 84 19.31 20.73 7.48
N LEU A 85 20.27 19.90 7.10
CA LEU A 85 20.50 18.59 7.68
C LEU A 85 21.94 18.45 8.22
N SER A 86 22.10 17.81 9.38
CA SER A 86 23.38 17.38 9.91
C SER A 86 23.82 16.04 9.30
N LYS A 87 25.08 15.66 9.52
CA LYS A 87 25.60 14.35 9.07
C LYS A 87 24.81 13.19 9.66
N TYR A 88 24.47 13.28 10.95
CA TYR A 88 23.61 12.30 11.62
C TYR A 88 22.25 12.18 10.92
N GLU A 89 21.60 13.29 10.61
CA GLU A 89 20.30 13.30 9.92
C GLU A 89 20.40 12.72 8.51
N VAL A 90 21.48 13.02 7.77
CA VAL A 90 21.77 12.43 6.45
C VAL A 90 21.92 10.91 6.55
N LEU A 91 22.77 10.41 7.45
CA LEU A 91 22.97 8.96 7.65
C LEU A 91 21.70 8.27 8.14
N LYS A 92 20.93 8.91 9.02
CA LYS A 92 19.62 8.42 9.47
C LYS A 92 18.63 8.34 8.32
N LYS A 93 18.60 9.33 7.42
CA LYS A 93 17.76 9.31 6.21
C LYS A 93 18.15 8.20 5.24
N LEU A 94 19.47 7.98 5.06
CA LEU A 94 20.01 6.86 4.27
C LEU A 94 19.65 5.50 4.90
N LYS A 95 19.60 5.42 6.24
CA LYS A 95 19.20 4.20 6.97
C LYS A 95 17.72 3.90 6.89
N ASN A 96 16.90 4.90 7.19
CA ASN A 96 15.50 4.65 7.50
C ASN A 96 14.59 4.63 6.27
N LYS A 97 15.11 4.84 5.05
CA LYS A 97 14.31 5.03 3.83
C LYS A 97 13.09 5.91 4.15
N GLU A 98 13.30 7.12 4.69
CA GLU A 98 12.21 8.11 4.67
C GLU A 98 11.91 8.35 3.19
N SER A 99 10.86 7.68 2.76
CA SER A 99 10.70 7.20 1.41
C SER A 99 10.25 8.33 0.52
N ASN A 100 11.11 8.80 -0.37
CA ASN A 100 10.68 9.56 -1.55
C ASN A 100 10.10 8.62 -2.62
N GLY A 101 9.47 7.51 -2.22
CA GLY A 101 8.83 6.59 -3.14
C GLY A 101 7.45 7.10 -3.54
N ILE A 102 6.96 6.65 -4.69
CA ILE A 102 5.58 6.90 -5.12
C ILE A 102 4.66 6.10 -4.19
N ARG A 103 3.89 6.80 -3.36
CA ARG A 103 2.92 6.19 -2.44
C ARG A 103 1.61 5.98 -3.18
N VAL A 104 1.19 4.72 -3.28
CA VAL A 104 -0.08 4.31 -3.89
C VAL A 104 -0.96 3.75 -2.78
N THR A 105 -2.02 4.46 -2.43
CA THR A 105 -3.03 3.92 -1.51
C THR A 105 -4.24 3.46 -2.31
N ILE A 106 -4.63 2.20 -2.11
CA ILE A 106 -5.88 1.60 -2.60
C ILE A 106 -6.80 1.43 -1.40
N PRO A 107 -7.82 2.29 -1.23
CA PRO A 107 -8.82 2.14 -0.19
C PRO A 107 -9.67 0.88 -0.36
N GLU A 108 -10.26 0.42 0.74
CA GLU A 108 -11.24 -0.67 0.74
C GLU A 108 -12.45 -0.32 -0.15
N GLY A 109 -12.95 -1.31 -0.88
CA GLY A 109 -14.09 -1.15 -1.79
C GLY A 109 -13.79 -0.39 -3.08
N PHE A 110 -12.54 0.05 -3.33
CA PHE A 110 -12.18 0.65 -4.62
C PHE A 110 -12.48 -0.30 -5.77
N THR A 111 -12.98 0.23 -6.89
CA THR A 111 -13.15 -0.54 -8.12
C THR A 111 -11.86 -0.57 -8.93
N LYS A 112 -11.74 -1.52 -9.86
CA LYS A 112 -10.65 -1.59 -10.84
C LYS A 112 -10.48 -0.26 -11.55
N LYS A 113 -11.58 0.37 -11.97
CA LYS A 113 -11.55 1.69 -12.63
C LYS A 113 -10.89 2.75 -11.74
N GLN A 114 -11.27 2.83 -10.46
CA GLN A 114 -10.67 3.77 -9.51
C GLN A 114 -9.20 3.46 -9.22
N VAL A 115 -8.81 2.18 -9.23
CA VAL A 115 -7.40 1.77 -9.13
C VAL A 115 -6.63 2.23 -10.36
N TYR A 116 -7.17 2.05 -11.57
CA TYR A 116 -6.53 2.47 -12.82
C TYR A 116 -6.34 3.98 -12.84
N GLU A 117 -7.39 4.75 -12.56
CA GLU A 117 -7.33 6.22 -12.43
C GLU A 117 -6.27 6.65 -11.40
N ARG A 118 -6.16 5.94 -10.27
CA ARG A 118 -5.14 6.22 -9.24
C ARG A 118 -3.72 5.97 -9.75
N LEU A 119 -3.49 4.86 -10.46
CA LEU A 119 -2.18 4.53 -11.01
C LEU A 119 -1.77 5.50 -12.12
N GLU A 120 -2.70 5.86 -13.00
CA GLU A 120 -2.49 6.83 -14.06
C GLU A 120 -2.17 8.23 -13.50
N ALA A 121 -2.93 8.70 -12.51
CA ALA A 121 -2.68 9.98 -11.84
C ALA A 121 -1.31 10.07 -11.16
N LEU A 122 -0.72 8.91 -10.80
CA LEU A 122 0.61 8.81 -10.20
C LEU A 122 1.72 8.53 -11.24
N GLY A 123 1.38 8.48 -12.54
CA GLY A 123 2.32 8.21 -13.62
C GLY A 123 2.86 6.78 -13.62
N LEU A 124 2.08 5.81 -13.11
CA LEU A 124 2.48 4.41 -12.97
C LEU A 124 1.99 3.51 -14.11
N GLY A 125 1.21 4.05 -15.04
CA GLY A 125 0.78 3.39 -16.27
C GLY A 125 -0.58 3.93 -16.74
N SER A 126 -0.76 4.04 -18.06
CA SER A 126 -2.07 4.27 -18.66
C SER A 126 -2.95 3.01 -18.55
N GLU A 127 -4.25 3.13 -18.79
CA GLU A 127 -5.16 1.99 -18.83
C GLU A 127 -4.70 0.90 -19.82
N GLU A 128 -4.18 1.29 -20.99
CA GLU A 128 -3.63 0.36 -21.99
C GLU A 128 -2.41 -0.39 -21.47
N GLU A 129 -1.47 0.33 -20.84
CA GLU A 129 -0.26 -0.26 -20.25
C GLU A 129 -0.61 -1.20 -19.09
N ILE A 130 -1.60 -0.84 -18.28
CA ILE A 130 -2.09 -1.67 -17.17
C ILE A 130 -2.71 -2.95 -17.70
N ASN A 131 -3.64 -2.86 -18.67
CA ASN A 131 -4.31 -4.04 -19.22
C ASN A 131 -3.32 -4.98 -19.92
N LYS A 132 -2.35 -4.42 -20.66
CA LYS A 132 -1.27 -5.20 -21.26
C LYS A 132 -0.43 -5.90 -20.19
N ALA A 133 0.00 -5.17 -19.17
CA ALA A 133 0.80 -5.75 -18.09
C ALA A 133 0.06 -6.87 -17.33
N LEU A 134 -1.25 -6.70 -17.07
CA LEU A 134 -2.10 -7.72 -16.45
C LEU A 134 -2.19 -8.99 -17.30
N SER A 135 -2.32 -8.86 -18.63
CA SER A 135 -2.39 -10.03 -19.53
C SER A 135 -1.12 -10.89 -19.55
N GLU A 136 0.00 -10.32 -19.09
CA GLU A 136 1.29 -11.01 -19.01
C GLU A 136 1.58 -11.58 -17.60
N ILE A 137 0.69 -11.36 -16.64
CA ILE A 137 0.82 -11.85 -15.26
C ILE A 137 0.07 -13.18 -15.16
N ASP A 138 0.78 -14.23 -14.76
CA ASP A 138 0.17 -15.50 -14.39
C ASP A 138 -0.51 -15.36 -13.02
N PHE A 139 -1.82 -15.58 -12.96
CA PHE A 139 -2.62 -15.37 -11.75
C PHE A 139 -3.54 -16.57 -11.46
N PRO A 140 -3.51 -17.14 -10.24
CA PRO A 140 -4.08 -18.46 -9.95
C PRO A 140 -5.58 -18.47 -9.60
N TYR A 141 -6.27 -17.32 -9.68
CA TYR A 141 -7.71 -17.19 -9.43
C TYR A 141 -8.47 -16.86 -10.72
N PRO A 142 -9.78 -17.12 -10.82
CA PRO A 142 -10.54 -16.90 -12.05
C PRO A 142 -10.60 -15.42 -12.43
N HIS A 143 -10.24 -15.07 -13.66
CA HIS A 143 -10.21 -13.69 -14.16
C HIS A 143 -10.59 -13.65 -15.65
N GLU A 144 -11.82 -14.08 -15.96
CA GLU A 144 -12.34 -14.12 -17.32
C GLU A 144 -12.17 -12.77 -18.04
N ASN A 145 -11.80 -12.82 -19.32
CA ASN A 145 -11.54 -11.64 -20.15
C ASN A 145 -10.52 -10.66 -19.55
N ASN A 146 -9.51 -11.18 -18.84
CA ASN A 146 -8.47 -10.38 -18.19
C ASN A 146 -9.04 -9.37 -17.17
N ASN A 147 -10.17 -9.70 -16.53
CA ASN A 147 -10.80 -8.82 -15.55
C ASN A 147 -10.30 -9.13 -14.14
N PHE A 148 -9.54 -8.18 -13.59
CA PHE A 148 -8.95 -8.28 -12.24
C PHE A 148 -9.76 -7.57 -11.14
N GLU A 149 -11.03 -7.25 -11.39
CA GLU A 149 -11.91 -6.65 -10.38
C GLU A 149 -12.00 -7.53 -9.12
N GLY A 150 -11.75 -6.94 -7.95
CA GLY A 150 -11.69 -7.63 -6.66
C GLY A 150 -10.31 -8.14 -6.24
N TYR A 151 -9.29 -8.05 -7.10
CA TYR A 151 -7.93 -8.57 -6.81
C TYR A 151 -6.88 -7.50 -6.45
N PHE A 152 -7.21 -6.21 -6.58
CA PHE A 152 -6.30 -5.13 -6.18
C PHE A 152 -6.40 -4.90 -4.67
N TYR A 153 -5.66 -5.70 -3.90
CA TYR A 153 -5.80 -5.74 -2.44
C TYR A 153 -5.69 -4.34 -1.79
N PRO A 154 -6.61 -3.95 -0.89
CA PRO A 154 -6.57 -2.64 -0.22
C PRO A 154 -5.36 -2.50 0.70
N GLU A 155 -4.46 -1.57 0.39
CA GLU A 155 -3.27 -1.26 1.17
C GLU A 155 -2.61 0.04 0.66
N THR A 156 -1.66 0.57 1.42
CA THR A 156 -0.70 1.58 0.96
C THR A 156 0.63 0.95 0.54
N TYR A 157 0.89 0.98 -0.76
CA TYR A 157 2.11 0.53 -1.40
C TYR A 157 3.10 1.68 -1.57
N ILE A 158 4.41 1.38 -1.46
CA ILE A 158 5.47 2.38 -1.66
C ILE A 158 6.44 1.85 -2.72
N PHE A 159 6.39 2.47 -3.90
CA PHE A 159 7.26 2.11 -5.02
C PHE A 159 8.44 3.08 -5.15
N ASN A 160 9.55 2.61 -5.72
CA ASN A 160 10.66 3.50 -6.04
C ASN A 160 10.37 4.24 -7.37
N GLU A 161 11.01 5.38 -7.59
CA GLU A 161 10.98 6.05 -8.91
C GLU A 161 11.48 5.10 -10.02
N GLY A 162 10.84 5.17 -11.19
CA GLY A 162 11.17 4.31 -12.34
C GLY A 162 10.67 2.87 -12.23
N VAL A 163 9.81 2.55 -11.25
CA VAL A 163 9.08 1.27 -11.22
C VAL A 163 8.26 1.10 -12.50
N THR A 164 8.22 -0.10 -13.05
CA THR A 164 7.37 -0.38 -14.22
C THR A 164 5.94 -0.70 -13.81
N THR A 165 4.97 -0.45 -14.70
CA THR A 165 3.56 -0.81 -14.50
C THR A 165 3.39 -2.27 -14.11
N LYS A 166 4.11 -3.18 -14.80
CA LYS A 166 4.12 -4.62 -14.48
C LYS A 166 4.60 -4.92 -13.05
N GLN A 167 5.65 -4.25 -12.59
CA GLN A 167 6.15 -4.42 -11.21
C GLN A 167 5.15 -3.91 -10.17
N VAL A 168 4.47 -2.79 -10.45
CA VAL A 168 3.40 -2.25 -9.59
C VAL A 168 2.28 -3.26 -9.44
N LEU A 169 1.73 -3.73 -10.57
CA LEU A 169 0.62 -4.69 -10.59
C LEU A 169 1.00 -6.03 -9.96
N THR A 170 2.19 -6.55 -10.28
CA THR A 170 2.71 -7.78 -9.67
C THR A 170 2.81 -7.64 -8.15
N THR A 171 3.22 -6.49 -7.64
CA THR A 171 3.31 -6.24 -6.19
C THR A 171 1.93 -6.25 -5.55
N ILE A 172 0.96 -5.56 -6.15
CA ILE A 172 -0.42 -5.48 -5.65
C ILE A 172 -1.07 -6.87 -5.66
N LEU A 173 -0.97 -7.60 -6.76
CA LEU A 173 -1.54 -8.96 -6.89
C LEU A 173 -0.82 -9.95 -5.97
N ASN A 174 0.49 -9.84 -5.77
CA ASN A 174 1.19 -10.66 -4.79
C ASN A 174 0.74 -10.36 -3.36
N GLU A 175 0.38 -9.12 -3.04
CA GLU A 175 -0.21 -8.81 -1.73
C GLU A 175 -1.56 -9.49 -1.56
N PHE A 176 -2.40 -9.49 -2.60
CA PHE A 176 -3.63 -10.29 -2.61
C PHE A 176 -3.33 -11.78 -2.35
N LEU A 177 -2.34 -12.37 -3.05
CA LEU A 177 -1.98 -13.77 -2.87
C LEU A 177 -1.42 -14.08 -1.48
N LYS A 178 -0.78 -13.14 -0.79
CA LYS A 178 -0.37 -13.33 0.61
C LYS A 178 -1.56 -13.42 1.56
N LYS A 179 -2.61 -12.64 1.28
CA LYS A 179 -3.83 -12.56 2.10
C LYS A 179 -4.77 -13.72 1.79
N PHE A 180 -4.78 -14.15 0.53
CA PHE A 180 -5.54 -15.28 0.01
C PHE A 180 -4.61 -16.30 -0.67
N PRO A 181 -3.81 -17.06 0.10
CA PRO A 181 -2.90 -18.04 -0.47
C PRO A 181 -3.65 -19.12 -1.24
N PRO A 182 -3.33 -19.38 -2.52
CA PRO A 182 -4.07 -20.31 -3.37
C PRO A 182 -4.25 -21.71 -2.77
N GLU A 183 -3.29 -22.20 -2.01
CA GLU A 183 -3.30 -23.50 -1.35
C GLU A 183 -4.38 -23.63 -0.26
N LYS A 184 -4.83 -22.51 0.32
CA LYS A 184 -5.92 -22.48 1.31
C LYS A 184 -7.31 -22.47 0.66
N TYR A 185 -7.38 -22.17 -0.63
CA TYR A 185 -8.62 -22.02 -1.38
C TYR A 185 -8.60 -22.91 -2.62
N PRO A 186 -8.67 -24.25 -2.48
CA PRO A 186 -8.56 -25.17 -3.60
C PRO A 186 -9.72 -25.03 -4.60
N ASP A 187 -10.93 -24.76 -4.11
CA ASP A 187 -12.08 -24.45 -4.96
C ASP A 187 -12.07 -22.96 -5.35
N LYS A 188 -11.46 -22.68 -6.50
CA LYS A 188 -11.30 -21.33 -7.05
C LYS A 188 -12.62 -20.67 -7.42
N GLN A 189 -13.61 -21.46 -7.85
CA GLN A 189 -14.91 -20.92 -8.24
C GLN A 189 -15.73 -20.54 -7.00
N LYS A 190 -15.71 -21.37 -5.95
CA LYS A 190 -16.32 -21.05 -4.67
C LYS A 190 -15.69 -19.80 -4.06
N PHE A 191 -14.36 -19.72 -4.04
CA PHE A 191 -13.64 -18.53 -3.58
C PHE A 191 -14.08 -17.27 -4.34
N TYR A 192 -14.14 -17.35 -5.67
CA TYR A 192 -14.54 -16.20 -6.48
C TYR A 192 -15.97 -15.76 -6.20
N ASN A 193 -16.90 -16.69 -5.98
CA ASN A 193 -18.27 -16.37 -5.57
C ASN A 193 -18.32 -15.71 -4.18
N GLN A 194 -17.51 -16.17 -3.24
CA GLN A 194 -17.38 -15.52 -1.92
C GLN A 194 -16.77 -14.12 -2.04
N LEU A 195 -15.80 -13.92 -2.93
CA LEU A 195 -15.19 -12.61 -3.18
C LEU A 195 -16.19 -11.63 -3.79
N LYS A 196 -17.03 -12.10 -4.73
CA LYS A 196 -18.15 -11.32 -5.28
C LYS A 196 -19.08 -10.87 -4.15
N LEU A 197 -19.52 -11.80 -3.30
CA LEU A 197 -20.38 -11.46 -2.18
C LEU A 197 -19.71 -10.51 -1.18
N ALA A 198 -18.43 -10.72 -0.87
CA ALA A 198 -17.66 -9.85 0.02
C ALA A 198 -17.57 -8.42 -0.52
N SER A 199 -17.42 -8.24 -1.84
CA SER A 199 -17.43 -6.90 -2.45
C SER A 199 -18.78 -6.19 -2.34
N ILE A 200 -19.89 -6.94 -2.30
CA ILE A 200 -21.24 -6.40 -2.08
C ILE A 200 -21.42 -6.01 -0.62
N VAL A 201 -21.04 -6.91 0.31
CA VAL A 201 -21.10 -6.65 1.75
C VAL A 201 -20.25 -5.44 2.13
N GLU A 202 -19.04 -5.31 1.58
CA GLU A 202 -18.16 -4.15 1.80
C GLU A 202 -18.83 -2.84 1.37
N ALA A 203 -19.54 -2.84 0.25
CA ALA A 203 -20.16 -1.66 -0.29
C ALA A 203 -21.45 -1.24 0.45
N GLU A 204 -22.11 -2.19 1.12
CA GLU A 204 -23.36 -1.96 1.86
C GLU A 204 -23.13 -1.66 3.34
N VAL A 205 -22.09 -2.24 3.95
CA VAL A 205 -21.92 -2.23 5.42
C VAL A 205 -20.54 -1.74 5.80
N SER A 206 -20.47 -0.61 6.51
CA SER A 206 -19.22 -0.07 7.04
C SER A 206 -18.80 -0.72 8.37
N ASP A 207 -19.76 -1.10 9.23
CA ASP A 207 -19.44 -1.67 10.55
C ASP A 207 -19.06 -3.15 10.44
N GLN A 208 -17.87 -3.49 10.95
CA GLN A 208 -17.34 -4.85 10.94
C GLN A 208 -18.22 -5.83 11.73
N VAL A 209 -18.95 -5.36 12.75
CA VAL A 209 -19.84 -6.21 13.57
C VAL A 209 -21.08 -6.65 12.80
N ASP A 210 -21.54 -5.86 11.82
CA ASP A 210 -22.74 -6.15 11.05
C ASP A 210 -22.46 -6.91 9.75
N LYS A 211 -21.20 -6.94 9.29
CA LYS A 211 -20.80 -7.66 8.06
C LYS A 211 -21.19 -9.15 8.09
N PRO A 212 -20.97 -9.94 9.17
CA PRO A 212 -21.38 -11.34 9.21
C PRO A 212 -22.90 -11.55 9.14
N LYS A 213 -23.69 -10.65 9.76
CA LYS A 213 -25.16 -10.68 9.72
C LYS A 213 -25.68 -10.42 8.30
N VAL A 214 -25.20 -9.35 7.68
CA VAL A 214 -25.63 -8.97 6.33
C VAL A 214 -25.16 -9.99 5.29
N ALA A 215 -23.95 -10.56 5.46
CA ALA A 215 -23.50 -11.69 4.66
C ALA A 215 -24.45 -12.89 4.78
N GLY A 216 -24.89 -13.22 6.00
CA GLY A 216 -25.86 -14.30 6.27
C GLY A 216 -27.17 -14.10 5.53
N ILE A 217 -27.72 -12.88 5.57
CA ILE A 217 -28.95 -12.52 4.84
C ILE A 217 -28.77 -12.70 3.33
N PHE A 218 -27.66 -12.21 2.76
CA PHE A 218 -27.42 -12.39 1.33
C PHE A 218 -27.22 -13.86 0.94
N ILE A 219 -26.54 -14.66 1.76
CA ILE A 219 -26.40 -16.10 1.56
C ILE A 219 -27.78 -16.77 1.57
N LYS A 220 -28.62 -16.48 2.57
CA LYS A 220 -29.99 -17.00 2.66
C LYS A 220 -30.81 -16.65 1.41
N ARG A 221 -30.72 -15.41 0.93
CA ARG A 221 -31.38 -14.97 -0.31
C ARG A 221 -30.91 -15.79 -1.52
N LEU A 222 -29.60 -16.02 -1.64
CA LEU A 222 -29.04 -16.84 -2.74
C LEU A 222 -29.54 -18.29 -2.68
N GLU A 223 -29.59 -18.89 -1.49
CA GLU A 223 -30.04 -20.27 -1.28
C GLU A 223 -31.50 -20.48 -1.70
N ILE A 224 -32.38 -19.52 -1.42
CA ILE A 224 -33.81 -19.60 -1.79
C ILE A 224 -34.12 -19.03 -3.19
N GLY A 225 -33.09 -18.62 -3.95
CA GLY A 225 -33.26 -18.04 -5.27
C GLY A 225 -33.98 -16.68 -5.28
N MET A 226 -33.84 -15.92 -4.19
CA MET A 226 -34.27 -14.53 -4.06
C MET A 226 -33.21 -13.59 -4.66
N LYS A 227 -33.65 -12.44 -5.15
CA LYS A 227 -32.77 -11.40 -5.68
C LYS A 227 -32.02 -10.71 -4.54
N LEU A 228 -30.79 -10.25 -4.80
CA LEU A 228 -30.01 -9.57 -3.76
C LEU A 228 -30.54 -8.16 -3.47
N GLU A 229 -31.06 -7.44 -4.47
CA GLU A 229 -31.65 -6.10 -4.30
C GLU A 229 -30.72 -5.12 -3.55
N SER A 230 -29.45 -5.11 -3.94
CA SER A 230 -28.42 -4.20 -3.42
C SER A 230 -28.21 -3.04 -4.39
N ASP A 231 -28.32 -1.82 -3.87
CA ASP A 231 -28.06 -0.58 -4.62
C ASP A 231 -26.59 -0.51 -5.07
N ALA A 232 -25.67 -1.08 -4.27
CA ALA A 232 -24.24 -1.08 -4.56
C ALA A 232 -23.90 -1.73 -5.91
N THR A 233 -24.62 -2.79 -6.30
CA THR A 233 -24.33 -3.49 -7.57
C THR A 233 -24.68 -2.62 -8.79
N LEU A 234 -25.79 -1.89 -8.75
CA LEU A 234 -26.14 -0.97 -9.84
C LEU A 234 -25.28 0.31 -9.80
N LYS A 235 -24.91 0.78 -8.61
CA LYS A 235 -23.99 1.90 -8.45
C LYS A 235 -22.64 1.62 -9.12
N TYR A 236 -22.10 0.40 -8.98
CA TYR A 236 -20.88 -0.04 -9.66
C TYR A 236 -20.97 0.15 -11.17
N GLU A 237 -22.02 -0.39 -11.79
CA GLU A 237 -22.26 -0.31 -13.24
C GLU A 237 -22.43 1.14 -13.73
N LEU A 238 -23.12 1.98 -12.95
CA LEU A 238 -23.39 3.36 -13.35
C LEU A 238 -22.22 4.32 -13.09
N GLY A 239 -21.29 3.96 -12.21
CA GLY A 239 -20.28 4.87 -11.66
C GLY A 239 -20.87 6.03 -10.84
N ARG A 240 -22.17 5.96 -10.51
CA ARG A 240 -22.90 6.94 -9.70
C ARG A 240 -24.05 6.25 -8.97
N GLN A 241 -24.64 6.93 -7.99
CA GLN A 241 -25.83 6.39 -7.34
C GLN A 241 -26.98 6.26 -8.35
N ALA A 242 -27.68 5.13 -8.30
CA ALA A 242 -28.85 4.87 -9.13
C ALA A 242 -30.03 5.73 -8.68
N LEU A 243 -30.81 6.22 -9.64
CA LEU A 243 -32.13 6.79 -9.36
C LEU A 243 -33.11 5.67 -9.06
N ARG A 244 -34.11 5.95 -8.21
CA ARG A 244 -35.12 4.96 -7.80
C ARG A 244 -35.82 4.28 -8.98
N GLY A 245 -36.06 5.01 -10.07
CA GLY A 245 -36.64 4.46 -11.30
C GLY A 245 -35.73 3.44 -11.98
N GLU A 246 -34.42 3.69 -12.01
CA GLU A 246 -33.42 2.86 -12.69
C GLU A 246 -33.30 1.47 -12.05
N LEU A 247 -33.45 1.37 -10.73
CA LEU A 247 -33.46 0.08 -10.02
C LEU A 247 -34.50 -0.89 -10.61
N LYS A 248 -35.65 -0.37 -11.03
CA LYS A 248 -36.76 -1.18 -11.57
C LYS A 248 -36.71 -1.39 -13.08
N THR A 249 -36.14 -0.43 -13.81
CA THR A 249 -36.25 -0.40 -15.28
C THR A 249 -34.96 -0.80 -15.99
N LYS A 250 -33.78 -0.58 -15.39
CA LYS A 250 -32.51 -0.79 -16.09
C LYS A 250 -32.10 -2.25 -16.09
N GLU A 251 -32.04 -2.86 -17.27
CA GLU A 251 -31.69 -4.29 -17.41
C GLU A 251 -30.20 -4.42 -17.69
N THR A 252 -29.43 -4.83 -16.68
CA THR A 252 -27.99 -5.10 -16.78
C THR A 252 -27.66 -6.31 -15.91
N PRO A 253 -26.55 -7.02 -16.19
CA PRO A 253 -26.13 -8.14 -15.35
C PRO A 253 -25.64 -7.71 -13.96
N TYR A 254 -25.50 -6.41 -13.68
CA TYR A 254 -25.17 -5.88 -12.35
C TYR A 254 -26.39 -5.31 -11.62
N ASN A 255 -27.56 -5.19 -12.27
CA ASN A 255 -28.76 -4.78 -11.56
C ASN A 255 -29.36 -5.94 -10.77
N SER A 256 -28.97 -6.07 -9.50
CA SER A 256 -29.42 -7.14 -8.61
C SER A 256 -30.90 -7.05 -8.21
N TYR A 257 -31.64 -6.01 -8.64
CA TYR A 257 -33.11 -5.95 -8.59
C TYR A 257 -33.78 -6.67 -9.78
N LYS A 258 -33.03 -6.96 -10.84
CA LYS A 258 -33.53 -7.57 -12.08
C LYS A 258 -33.05 -9.00 -12.25
N ILE A 259 -31.84 -9.31 -11.80
CA ILE A 259 -31.26 -10.65 -11.88
C ILE A 259 -31.36 -11.41 -10.55
N LYS A 260 -31.35 -12.74 -10.63
CA LYS A 260 -31.13 -13.64 -9.48
C LYS A 260 -29.65 -14.03 -9.42
N GLY A 261 -29.17 -14.34 -8.23
CA GLY A 261 -27.77 -14.74 -8.03
C GLY A 261 -26.81 -13.54 -7.88
N LEU A 262 -25.52 -13.85 -7.95
CA LEU A 262 -24.44 -12.87 -7.88
C LEU A 262 -24.21 -12.17 -9.23
N PRO A 263 -23.68 -10.94 -9.24
CA PRO A 263 -23.22 -10.28 -10.47
C PRO A 263 -22.06 -11.05 -11.14
N PRO A 264 -21.71 -10.71 -12.41
CA PRO A 264 -20.64 -11.38 -13.16
C PRO A 264 -19.27 -11.31 -12.49
N THR A 265 -18.95 -10.21 -11.81
CA THR A 265 -17.67 -9.98 -11.12
C THR A 265 -17.89 -9.37 -9.74
N PRO A 266 -16.84 -9.29 -8.90
CA PRO A 266 -16.85 -8.38 -7.76
C PRO A 266 -17.16 -6.95 -8.21
N ILE A 267 -17.64 -6.12 -7.29
CA ILE A 267 -17.98 -4.72 -7.53
C ILE A 267 -17.02 -3.74 -6.85
N GLY A 268 -15.87 -4.26 -6.42
CA GLY A 268 -14.81 -3.54 -5.71
C GLY A 268 -13.84 -4.52 -5.04
N ASN A 269 -12.80 -3.98 -4.40
CA ASN A 269 -11.76 -4.74 -3.71
C ASN A 269 -12.03 -4.79 -2.20
N PRO A 270 -12.62 -5.87 -1.65
CA PRO A 270 -12.86 -5.97 -0.22
C PRO A 270 -11.56 -6.30 0.56
N PRO A 271 -11.46 -5.88 1.83
CA PRO A 271 -10.39 -6.32 2.71
C PRO A 271 -10.59 -7.78 3.16
N VAL A 272 -9.56 -8.38 3.75
CA VAL A 272 -9.60 -9.78 4.22
C VAL A 272 -10.63 -9.99 5.33
N GLU A 273 -10.89 -8.96 6.14
CA GLU A 273 -11.86 -8.96 7.23
C GLU A 273 -13.28 -9.18 6.69
N THR A 274 -13.66 -8.49 5.62
CA THR A 274 -14.98 -8.65 4.99
C THR A 274 -15.13 -9.99 4.29
N PHE A 275 -14.06 -10.48 3.65
CA PHE A 275 -14.08 -11.83 3.10
C PHE A 275 -14.31 -12.87 4.20
N LYS A 276 -13.61 -12.76 5.33
CA LYS A 276 -13.81 -13.64 6.49
C LYS A 276 -15.20 -13.51 7.11
N ALA A 277 -15.81 -12.33 7.09
CA ALA A 277 -17.19 -12.15 7.52
C ALA A 277 -18.17 -12.91 6.63
N VAL A 278 -17.88 -13.04 5.33
CA VAL A 278 -18.66 -13.90 4.41
C VAL A 278 -18.40 -15.38 4.66
N GLU A 279 -17.15 -15.78 4.94
CA GLU A 279 -16.84 -17.18 5.28
C GLU A 279 -17.49 -17.63 6.60
N ASN A 280 -17.58 -16.73 7.57
CA ASN A 280 -18.14 -16.97 8.90
C ASN A 280 -19.48 -16.25 9.07
N ALA A 281 -20.26 -16.14 7.99
CA ALA A 281 -21.54 -15.46 8.01
C ALA A 281 -22.48 -16.06 9.06
N GLU A 282 -23.28 -15.21 9.71
CA GLU A 282 -24.24 -15.67 10.71
C GLU A 282 -25.38 -16.44 10.03
N VAL A 283 -25.68 -17.62 10.56
CA VAL A 283 -26.87 -18.37 10.12
C VAL A 283 -28.10 -17.63 10.61
N THR A 284 -28.98 -17.25 9.67
CA THR A 284 -30.19 -16.49 9.98
C THR A 284 -31.34 -16.89 9.06
N ASP A 285 -32.56 -16.67 9.55
CA ASP A 285 -33.79 -16.72 8.76
C ASP A 285 -34.25 -15.33 8.32
N ASP A 286 -33.52 -14.28 8.73
CA ASP A 286 -33.76 -12.92 8.28
C ASP A 286 -33.49 -12.79 6.79
N LEU A 287 -34.37 -12.06 6.11
CA LEU A 287 -34.25 -11.77 4.68
C LEU A 287 -33.99 -10.30 4.40
N PHE A 288 -34.04 -9.41 5.38
CA PHE A 288 -33.95 -7.97 5.18
C PHE A 288 -33.06 -7.33 6.24
N PHE A 289 -32.31 -6.31 5.84
CA PHE A 289 -31.56 -5.46 6.75
C PHE A 289 -31.75 -4.00 6.35
N PHE A 290 -31.52 -3.11 7.32
CA PHE A 290 -31.49 -1.67 7.11
C PHE A 290 -30.32 -1.12 7.88
N THR A 291 -29.44 -0.38 7.21
CA THR A 291 -28.38 0.36 7.89
C THR A 291 -28.96 1.71 8.33
N HIS A 292 -28.98 2.00 9.63
CA HIS A 292 -29.32 3.35 10.09
C HIS A 292 -28.18 4.28 9.68
N LYS A 293 -28.43 5.17 8.71
CA LYS A 293 -27.53 6.30 8.50
C LYS A 293 -27.72 7.26 9.67
N GLY A 294 -26.68 7.44 10.48
CA GLY A 294 -26.56 8.60 11.36
C GLY A 294 -26.40 9.88 10.55
#